data_AF-A0A419AUA3-F1
#
_entry.id   AF-A0A419AUA3-F1
#
_cell.length_a   1.000
_cell.length_b   1.000
_cell.length_c   1.000
_cell.angle_alpha   90.00
_cell.angle_beta   90.00
_cell.angle_gamma   90.00
#
_symmetry.space_group_name_H-M   'P 1'
#
loop_
_entity.id
_entity.type
_entity.pdbx_description
1 polymer ?
#
loop_
_entity_poly.entity_id
_entity_poly.type
_entity_poly.pdbx_seq_one_letter_code
_entity_poly.pdbx_strand_id
1 'polypeptide(L)'
;MDDVHACWENIWIFSTTSAIDRLRIDIHYCQSDSELLAKSLAESAQASLYWVNDDLFLDVGSHCIPVQEGSFLVRQLPPASIRRFELACFLEKQTDPFLMAIEQGHLNDWHTVRMTVAELSRHSMCRSFALIAGHFHLFRRSGETHA
;
A
#
# COMPACT_ATOMS: atom_id res chain seq x y z
N MET A 1 -33.16 -10.17 -5.77
CA MET A 1 -32.62 -10.18 -4.40
C MET A 1 -31.15 -10.38 -4.61
N ASP A 2 -30.41 -9.28 -4.73
CA ASP A 2 -28.97 -9.37 -5.02
C ASP A 2 -28.29 -9.80 -3.74
N ASP A 3 -27.65 -10.98 -3.80
CA ASP A 3 -26.90 -11.53 -2.69
C ASP A 3 -25.73 -10.59 -2.39
N VAL A 4 -25.86 -9.85 -1.30
CA VAL A 4 -24.81 -8.98 -0.77
C VAL A 4 -23.74 -9.88 -0.16
N HIS A 5 -22.81 -10.34 -0.99
CA HIS A 5 -21.66 -11.10 -0.52
C HIS A 5 -20.69 -10.16 0.23
N ALA A 6 -20.34 -10.54 1.45
CA ALA A 6 -19.26 -9.88 2.19
C ALA A 6 -17.96 -10.02 1.39
N CYS A 7 -17.20 -8.93 1.27
CA CYS A 7 -15.93 -8.91 0.57
C CYS A 7 -14.83 -8.48 1.56
N TRP A 8 -13.69 -9.12 1.45
CA TRP A 8 -12.53 -8.77 2.24
C TRP A 8 -11.57 -7.94 1.39
N GLU A 9 -11.05 -6.86 1.95
CA GLU A 9 -9.97 -6.07 1.36
C GLU A 9 -8.71 -6.27 2.17
N ASN A 10 -7.67 -6.71 1.48
CA ASN A 10 -6.33 -6.78 2.01
C ASN A 10 -5.53 -5.62 1.42
N ILE A 11 -4.88 -4.85 2.28
CA ILE A 11 -4.06 -3.70 1.88
C ILE A 11 -2.63 -3.96 2.32
N TRP A 12 -1.71 -4.09 1.37
CA TRP A 12 -0.28 -4.12 1.66
C TRP A 12 0.34 -2.76 1.37
N ILE A 13 1.08 -2.24 2.34
CA ILE A 13 1.72 -0.94 2.28
C ILE A 13 3.22 -1.16 2.12
N PHE A 14 3.76 -0.65 1.02
CA PHE A 14 5.18 -0.66 0.71
C PHE A 14 5.76 0.75 0.67
N SER A 15 7.00 0.91 1.11
CA SER A 15 7.78 2.12 0.88
C SER A 15 8.78 1.90 -0.24
N THR A 16 9.07 2.96 -0.99
CA THR A 16 10.24 2.98 -1.88
C THR A 16 11.52 3.19 -1.07
N THR A 17 12.61 2.56 -1.48
CA THR A 17 13.90 2.63 -0.77
C THR A 17 14.71 3.92 -1.04
N SER A 18 14.35 4.70 -2.07
CA SER A 18 15.04 5.96 -2.40
C SER A 18 14.71 7.08 -1.42
N ALA A 19 15.73 7.74 -0.86
CA ALA A 19 15.56 8.75 0.20
C ALA A 19 15.03 10.12 -0.26
N ILE A 20 15.10 10.45 -1.56
CA ILE A 20 14.89 11.83 -2.01
C ILE A 20 13.39 12.19 -2.15
N ASP A 21 12.54 11.22 -2.49
CA ASP A 21 11.12 11.47 -2.83
C ASP A 21 10.15 10.42 -2.26
N ARG A 22 10.57 9.66 -1.24
CA ARG A 22 9.93 8.42 -0.73
C ARG A 22 8.41 8.37 -0.94
N LEU A 23 7.98 7.47 -1.82
CA LEU A 23 6.59 7.15 -2.06
C LEU A 23 6.18 5.96 -1.22
N ARG A 24 4.89 5.93 -0.91
CA ARG A 24 4.19 4.80 -0.35
C ARG A 24 3.32 4.19 -1.44
N ILE A 25 3.35 2.87 -1.59
CA ILE A 25 2.52 2.12 -2.54
C ILE A 25 1.58 1.24 -1.73
N ASP A 26 0.28 1.44 -1.91
CA ASP A 26 -0.75 0.60 -1.32
C ASP A 26 -1.26 -0.35 -2.39
N ILE A 27 -1.19 -1.66 -2.14
CA ILE A 27 -1.79 -2.66 -3.01
C ILE A 27 -3.09 -3.12 -2.36
N HIS A 28 -4.20 -2.89 -3.05
CA HIS A 28 -5.55 -3.19 -2.62
C HIS A 28 -6.05 -4.45 -3.33
N TYR A 29 -6.37 -5.48 -2.57
CA TYR A 29 -6.86 -6.74 -3.12
C TYR A 29 -8.17 -7.16 -2.47
N CYS A 30 -9.22 -7.20 -3.28
CA CYS A 30 -10.56 -7.58 -2.86
C CYS A 30 -10.81 -9.06 -3.14
N GLN A 31 -11.26 -9.80 -2.13
CA GLN A 31 -11.56 -11.23 -2.25
C GLN A 31 -12.92 -11.57 -1.65
N SER A 32 -13.63 -12.49 -2.30
CA SER A 32 -14.87 -13.08 -1.79
C SER A 32 -14.64 -14.43 -1.07
N ASP A 33 -13.44 -15.01 -1.23
CA ASP A 33 -13.11 -16.35 -0.73
C ASP A 33 -12.31 -16.28 0.58
N SER A 34 -12.80 -16.97 1.61
CA SER A 34 -12.27 -16.99 2.97
C SER A 34 -10.96 -17.77 3.14
N GLU A 35 -10.59 -18.67 2.22
CA GLU A 35 -9.36 -19.46 2.37
C GLU A 35 -8.10 -18.65 2.06
N LEU A 36 -8.15 -17.81 1.03
CA LEU A 36 -7.06 -16.91 0.66
C LEU A 36 -6.92 -15.77 1.69
N LEU A 37 -8.00 -15.40 2.36
CA LEU A 37 -8.00 -14.48 3.50
C LEU A 37 -7.23 -15.03 4.71
N ALA A 38 -7.49 -16.28 5.11
CA ALA A 38 -6.82 -16.87 6.26
C ALA A 38 -5.31 -17.04 6.04
N LYS A 39 -4.89 -17.36 4.81
CA LYS A 39 -3.48 -17.44 4.42
C LYS A 39 -2.82 -16.07 4.27
N SER A 40 -3.49 -15.12 3.62
CA SER A 40 -2.98 -13.75 3.53
C SER A 40 -2.83 -13.11 4.91
N LEU A 41 -3.72 -13.37 5.86
CA LEU A 41 -3.56 -12.94 7.27
C LEU A 41 -2.25 -13.47 7.89
N ALA A 42 -1.97 -14.77 7.74
CA ALA A 42 -0.77 -15.40 8.31
C ALA A 42 0.53 -15.00 7.58
N GLU A 43 0.47 -14.76 6.27
CA GLU A 43 1.62 -14.50 5.40
C GLU A 43 1.80 -13.00 5.06
N SER A 44 0.89 -12.13 5.49
CA SER A 44 0.93 -10.69 5.21
C SER A 44 2.20 -10.00 5.67
N ALA A 45 2.79 -10.49 6.75
CA ALA A 45 4.07 -10.01 7.28
C ALA A 45 5.27 -10.37 6.37
N GLN A 46 5.06 -11.19 5.34
CA GLN A 46 6.10 -11.66 4.42
C GLN A 46 5.83 -11.26 2.95
N ALA A 47 4.87 -10.36 2.71
CA ALA A 47 4.56 -9.92 1.37
C ALA A 47 5.73 -9.17 0.72
N SER A 48 5.99 -9.45 -0.56
CA SER A 48 7.04 -8.82 -1.36
C SER A 48 6.46 -8.21 -2.62
N LEU A 49 6.94 -7.02 -3.00
CA LEU A 49 6.54 -6.33 -4.21
C LEU A 49 7.76 -6.20 -5.13
N TYR A 50 7.66 -6.63 -6.38
CA TYR A 50 8.79 -6.61 -7.32
C TYR A 50 8.36 -6.51 -8.79
N TRP A 51 9.30 -6.11 -9.64
CA TRP A 51 9.12 -6.00 -11.09
C TRP A 51 9.59 -7.27 -11.81
N VAL A 52 8.85 -7.68 -12.83
CA VAL A 52 9.27 -8.68 -13.83
C VAL A 52 8.90 -8.16 -15.20
N ASN A 53 9.88 -7.91 -16.08
CA ASN A 53 9.64 -7.40 -17.44
C ASN A 53 8.69 -6.18 -17.50
N ASP A 54 8.90 -5.20 -16.61
CA ASP A 54 8.07 -3.99 -16.44
C ASP A 54 6.63 -4.21 -15.92
N ASP A 55 6.26 -5.45 -15.58
CA ASP A 55 5.03 -5.78 -14.86
C ASP A 55 5.30 -5.86 -13.36
N LEU A 56 4.37 -5.37 -12.54
CA LEU A 56 4.49 -5.34 -11.08
C LEU A 56 3.75 -6.53 -10.46
N PHE A 57 4.44 -7.26 -9.58
CA PHE A 57 3.89 -8.44 -8.91
C PHE A 57 3.95 -8.32 -7.40
N LEU A 58 2.87 -8.72 -6.75
CA LEU A 58 2.76 -8.92 -5.32
C LEU A 58 2.89 -10.42 -5.03
N ASP A 59 3.90 -10.80 -4.27
CA ASP A 59 4.09 -12.15 -3.77
C ASP A 59 3.69 -12.21 -2.29
N VAL A 60 2.78 -13.14 -1.97
CA VAL A 60 2.28 -13.41 -0.64
C VAL A 60 2.40 -14.92 -0.40
N GLY A 61 3.62 -15.33 -0.07
CA GLY A 61 4.00 -16.70 0.27
C GLY A 61 3.77 -17.68 -0.88
N SER A 62 2.58 -18.28 -0.92
CA SER A 62 2.21 -19.26 -1.96
C SER A 62 1.53 -18.65 -3.20
N HIS A 63 1.28 -17.34 -3.22
CA HIS A 63 0.54 -16.67 -4.28
C HIS A 63 1.36 -15.53 -4.90
N CYS A 64 1.47 -15.54 -6.21
CA CYS A 64 2.01 -14.43 -6.98
C CYS A 64 0.87 -13.76 -7.77
N ILE A 65 0.61 -12.49 -7.47
CA ILE A 65 -0.54 -11.73 -7.96
C ILE A 65 -0.03 -10.59 -8.84
N PRO A 66 -0.41 -10.51 -10.12
CA PRO A 66 -0.11 -9.34 -10.95
C PRO A 66 -0.89 -8.13 -10.44
N VAL A 67 -0.21 -7.01 -10.21
CA VAL A 67 -0.82 -5.75 -9.78
C VAL A 67 -1.48 -5.08 -10.98
N GLN A 68 -2.77 -4.82 -10.87
CA GLN A 68 -3.58 -4.17 -11.90
C GLN A 68 -3.72 -2.67 -11.62
N GLU A 69 -3.98 -1.87 -12.66
CA GLU A 69 -4.13 -0.41 -12.54
C GLU A 69 -5.18 0.05 -11.50
N GLY A 70 -6.21 -0.76 -11.28
CA GLY A 70 -7.26 -0.47 -10.28
C GLY A 70 -6.96 -1.01 -8.87
N SER A 71 -5.87 -1.75 -8.68
CA SER A 71 -5.55 -2.45 -7.44
C SER A 71 -4.37 -1.83 -6.70
N PHE A 72 -3.95 -0.61 -7.03
CA PHE A 72 -2.94 0.10 -6.25
C PHE A 72 -3.18 1.61 -6.16
N LEU A 73 -2.59 2.21 -5.14
CA LEU A 73 -2.51 3.66 -4.95
C LEU A 73 -1.07 4.06 -4.65
N VAL A 74 -0.60 5.11 -5.30
CA VAL A 74 0.65 5.78 -4.93
C VAL A 74 0.31 6.92 -3.99
N ARG A 75 1.02 7.02 -2.88
CA ARG A 75 0.88 8.10 -1.91
C ARG A 75 2.21 8.81 -1.70
N GLN A 76 2.14 10.12 -1.55
CA GLN A 76 3.27 10.97 -1.23
C GLN A 76 2.95 11.82 -0.01
N LEU A 77 3.97 12.08 0.79
CA LEU A 77 3.87 13.02 1.90
C LEU A 77 4.19 14.44 1.38
N PRO A 78 3.28 15.43 1.55
CA PRO A 78 3.53 16.80 1.14
C PRO A 78 4.70 17.43 1.90
N PRO A 79 5.43 18.37 1.29
CA PRO A 79 6.53 19.07 1.94
C PRO A 79 6.18 19.73 3.29
N ALA A 80 4.95 20.22 3.44
CA ALA A 80 4.49 20.81 4.70
C ALA A 80 4.39 19.79 5.84
N SER A 81 3.93 18.57 5.54
CA SER A 81 3.82 17.48 6.52
C SER A 81 5.18 16.88 6.86
N ILE A 82 6.11 16.82 5.89
CA ILE A 82 7.50 16.35 6.11
C ILE A 82 8.14 17.07 7.29
N ARG A 83 8.07 18.41 7.35
CA ARG A 83 8.69 19.20 8.44
C ARG A 83 8.16 18.84 9.83
N ARG A 84 6.86 18.53 9.92
CA ARG A 84 6.25 18.12 11.19
C ARG A 84 6.81 16.76 11.63
N PHE A 85 7.01 15.83 10.70
CA PHE A 85 7.57 14.53 10.99
C PHE A 85 9.09 14.56 11.21
N GLU A 86 9.82 15.48 10.59
CA GLU A 86 11.23 15.75 10.93
C GLU A 86 11.39 16.18 12.40
N LEU A 87 10.48 17.04 12.89
CA LEU A 87 10.46 17.42 14.30
C LEU A 87 10.12 16.23 15.20
N ALA A 88 9.12 15.41 14.84
CA ALA A 88 8.80 14.20 15.58
C ALA A 88 10.00 13.23 15.62
N CYS A 89 10.68 13.02 14.50
CA CYS A 89 11.92 12.23 14.44
C CYS A 89 12.99 12.75 15.39
N PHE A 90 13.22 14.06 15.41
CA PHE A 90 14.17 14.68 16.33
C PHE A 90 13.81 14.40 17.80
N LEU A 91 12.54 14.53 18.18
CA LEU A 91 12.09 14.30 19.55
C LEU A 91 12.19 12.82 19.96
N GLU A 92 11.89 11.91 19.03
CA GLU A 92 11.86 10.46 19.28
C GLU A 92 13.19 9.75 18.96
N LYS A 93 14.22 10.51 18.57
CA LYS A 93 15.54 9.98 18.14
C LYS A 93 15.44 8.98 16.98
N GLN A 94 14.46 9.19 16.10
CA GLN A 94 14.32 8.49 14.83
C GLN A 94 15.02 9.28 13.72
N THR A 95 15.34 8.62 12.61
CA THR A 95 16.07 9.25 11.49
C THR A 95 15.22 9.46 10.25
N ASP A 96 14.00 8.91 10.21
CA ASP A 96 13.20 8.80 8.99
C ASP A 96 11.79 9.40 9.16
N PRO A 97 11.58 10.65 8.68
CA PRO A 97 10.29 11.33 8.73
C PRO A 97 9.17 10.59 8.00
N PHE A 98 9.49 9.81 6.96
CA PHE A 98 8.48 9.08 6.19
C PHE A 98 8.04 7.83 6.96
N LEU A 99 9.00 7.10 7.55
CA LEU A 99 8.68 5.99 8.45
C LEU A 99 7.85 6.48 9.63
N MET A 100 8.25 7.61 10.24
CA MET A 100 7.50 8.25 11.32
C MET A 100 6.08 8.61 10.88
N ALA A 101 5.90 9.14 9.67
CA ALA A 101 4.59 9.46 9.12
C ALA A 101 3.69 8.23 8.90
N ILE A 102 4.28 7.06 8.70
CA ILE A 102 3.55 5.80 8.59
C ILE A 102 3.21 5.25 9.97
N GLU A 103 4.19 5.23 10.89
CA GLU A 103 4.04 4.73 12.27
C GLU A 103 3.02 5.54 13.07
N GLN A 104 3.03 6.88 12.95
CA GLN A 104 2.09 7.75 13.64
C GLN A 104 0.72 7.85 12.97
N GLY A 105 0.51 7.15 11.84
CA GLY A 105 -0.83 6.85 11.32
C GLY A 105 -1.67 8.06 10.88
N HIS A 106 -1.06 9.20 10.55
CA HIS A 106 -1.82 10.36 10.05
C HIS A 106 -2.17 10.19 8.57
N LEU A 107 -3.20 9.36 8.30
CA LEU A 107 -3.72 9.05 6.96
C LEU A 107 -4.02 10.30 6.11
N ASN A 108 -4.40 11.41 6.74
CA ASN A 108 -4.76 12.66 6.07
C ASN A 108 -3.56 13.42 5.49
N ASP A 109 -2.35 13.14 5.96
CA ASP A 109 -1.16 13.81 5.44
C ASP A 109 -0.67 13.15 4.15
N TRP A 110 -1.05 11.90 3.88
CA TRP A 110 -0.67 11.20 2.65
C TRP A 110 -1.60 11.54 1.50
N HIS A 111 -1.05 12.11 0.43
CA HIS A 111 -1.81 12.51 -0.74
C HIS A 111 -1.68 11.47 -1.85
N THR A 112 -2.79 11.07 -2.45
CA THR A 112 -2.79 10.16 -3.58
C THR A 112 -2.22 10.83 -4.82
N VAL A 113 -1.17 10.24 -5.37
CA VAL A 113 -0.59 10.62 -6.66
C VAL A 113 -1.15 9.65 -7.70
N ARG A 114 -1.77 10.19 -8.76
CA ARG A 114 -2.25 9.35 -9.87
C ARG A 114 -1.05 8.96 -10.72
N MET A 115 -0.72 7.68 -10.74
CA MET A 115 0.31 7.11 -11.59
C MET A 115 -0.17 5.74 -12.05
N THR A 116 0.12 5.41 -13.30
CA THR A 116 -0.06 4.07 -13.86
C THR A 116 1.10 3.15 -13.49
N VAL A 117 0.94 1.84 -13.63
CA VAL A 117 2.03 0.86 -13.48
C VAL A 117 3.16 1.19 -14.45
N ALA A 118 2.81 1.55 -15.69
CA ALA A 118 3.78 1.92 -16.72
C ALA A 118 4.53 3.23 -16.42
N GLU A 119 3.92 4.16 -15.69
CA GLU A 119 4.63 5.35 -15.20
C GLU A 119 5.54 4.99 -14.04
N LEU A 120 5.03 4.27 -13.04
CA LEU A 120 5.80 3.76 -11.90
C LEU A 120 7.06 3.02 -12.35
N SER A 121 6.96 2.16 -13.36
CA SER A 121 8.10 1.38 -13.87
C SER A 121 9.21 2.26 -14.46
N ARG A 122 8.91 3.49 -14.89
CA ARG A 122 9.91 4.44 -15.43
C ARG A 122 10.62 5.24 -14.34
N HIS A 123 10.09 5.27 -13.12
CA HIS A 123 10.70 6.01 -12.01
C HIS A 123 11.79 5.19 -11.32
N SER A 124 13.01 5.73 -11.28
CA SER A 124 14.18 5.08 -10.65
C SER A 124 13.97 4.76 -9.16
N MET A 125 13.21 5.58 -8.46
CA MET A 125 12.84 5.39 -7.05
C MET A 125 11.88 4.22 -6.82
N CYS A 126 11.09 3.82 -7.81
CA CYS A 126 10.10 2.76 -7.70
C CYS A 126 10.68 1.40 -8.11
N ARG A 127 12.01 1.23 -8.10
CA ARG A 127 12.66 -0.03 -8.50
C ARG A 127 12.72 -1.09 -7.40
N SER A 128 12.67 -0.66 -6.14
CA SER A 128 12.73 -1.54 -4.99
C SER A 128 11.79 -1.06 -3.89
N PHE A 129 11.18 -2.03 -3.22
CA PHE A 129 10.12 -1.81 -2.25
C PHE A 129 10.46 -2.51 -0.94
N ALA A 130 10.11 -1.89 0.17
CA ALA A 130 10.18 -2.49 1.50
C ALA A 130 8.76 -2.56 2.07
N LEU A 131 8.34 -3.75 2.50
CA LEU A 131 7.06 -3.94 3.19
C LEU A 131 7.09 -3.16 4.50
N ILE A 132 6.02 -2.43 4.78
CA ILE A 132 5.85 -1.69 6.03
C ILE A 132 4.76 -2.36 6.88
N ALA A 133 3.62 -2.64 6.26
CA ALA A 133 2.48 -3.23 6.94
C ALA A 133 1.55 -3.96 5.97
N GLY A 134 0.84 -4.96 6.48
CA GLY A 134 -0.34 -5.55 5.86
C GLY A 134 -1.55 -5.32 6.75
N HIS A 135 -2.61 -4.72 6.20
CA HIS A 135 -3.87 -4.47 6.88
C HIS A 135 -5.00 -5.28 6.26
N PHE A 136 -5.99 -5.62 7.09
CA PHE A 136 -7.13 -6.45 6.75
C PHE A 136 -8.41 -5.72 7.11
N HIS A 137 -9.26 -5.50 6.12
CA HIS A 137 -10.55 -4.85 6.30
C HIS A 137 -11.67 -5.75 5.79
N LEU A 138 -12.63 -6.07 6.66
CA LEU A 138 -13.90 -6.65 6.22
C LEU A 138 -14.84 -5.52 5.82
N PHE A 139 -15.34 -5.55 4.60
CA PHE A 139 -16.37 -4.61 4.18
C PHE A 139 -17.51 -5.32 3.46
N ARG A 140 -18.73 -4.93 3.78
CA ARG A 140 -19.90 -5.42 3.06
C ARG A 140 -20.07 -4.51 1.85
N ARG A 141 -19.98 -5.03 0.63
CA ARG A 141 -20.37 -4.26 -0.58
C ARG A 141 -21.88 -4.02 -0.50
N SER A 142 -22.34 -2.98 0.21
CA SER A 142 -23.70 -2.49 -0.01
C SER A 142 -23.74 -1.97 -1.44
N GLY A 143 -24.66 -2.49 -2.25
CA GLY A 143 -24.92 -2.01 -3.60
C GLY A 143 -25.58 -0.62 -3.60
N GLU A 144 -25.11 0.30 -2.77
CA GLU A 144 -25.63 1.67 -2.72
C GLU A 144 -24.86 2.51 -3.73
N THR A 145 -25.47 2.71 -4.89
CA THR A 145 -25.22 3.91 -5.70
C THR A 145 -25.58 5.11 -4.84
N HIS A 146 -24.58 5.89 -4.43
CA HIS A 146 -24.82 7.20 -3.83
C HIS A 146 -25.69 8.03 -4.78
N ALA A 147 -26.87 8.42 -4.29
CA ALA A 147 -27.77 9.38 -4.93
C ALA A 147 -27.21 10.80 -4.84
#